data_AF-A0A5P9PD29-F1
#
_entry.id   AF-A0A5P9PD29-F1
#
_cell.length_a   1.000
_cell.length_b   1.000
_cell.length_c   1.000
_cell.angle_alpha   90.00
_cell.angle_beta   90.00
_cell.angle_gamma   90.00
#
_symmetry.space_group_name_H-M   'P 1'
#
loop_
_entity.id
_entity.type
_entity.pdbx_description
1 polymer ?
#
loop_
_entity_poly.entity_id
_entity_poly.type
_entity_poly.pdbx_seq_one_letter_code
_entity_poly.pdbx_strand_id
1 'polypeptide(L)'
;MRYLIALPGVAALVYGVYLLVPLADFTVGIWLVAGPLVHDLLLAPLIALAGYALTRLPNAKPLLVGGALTGVLCLLAVPLLWRTYGTPPSPGLHDGNTWLGLGLTLTAVWLGIGLYVLVRRNRGDQEGAS
;
A
#
# COMPACT_ATOMS: atom_id res chain seq x y z
N MET A 1 30.18 -9.01 -2.83
CA MET A 1 28.82 -8.71 -2.32
C MET A 1 28.28 -7.36 -2.81
N ARG A 2 28.91 -6.21 -2.53
CA ARG A 2 28.43 -4.89 -3.02
C ARG A 2 28.17 -4.81 -4.55
N TYR A 3 29.07 -5.35 -5.36
CA TYR A 3 28.91 -5.35 -6.82
C TYR A 3 27.82 -6.30 -7.32
N LEU A 4 27.51 -7.37 -6.57
CA LEU A 4 26.43 -8.30 -6.91
C LEU A 4 25.05 -7.66 -6.76
N ILE A 5 24.93 -6.58 -5.98
CA ILE A 5 23.69 -5.82 -5.80
C ILE A 5 23.71 -4.57 -6.70
N ALA A 6 24.86 -3.90 -6.80
CA ALA A 6 24.99 -2.67 -7.59
C ALA A 6 24.83 -2.91 -9.10
N LEU A 7 25.47 -3.95 -9.66
CA LEU A 7 25.40 -4.25 -11.09
C LEU A 7 23.98 -4.47 -11.61
N PRO A 8 23.15 -5.36 -11.02
CA PRO A 8 21.79 -5.54 -11.50
C PRO A 8 20.93 -4.28 -11.30
N GLY A 9 21.15 -3.50 -10.24
CA GLY A 9 20.45 -2.23 -10.03
C GLY A 9 20.77 -1.20 -11.11
N VAL A 10 22.06 -1.03 -11.44
CA VAL A 10 22.49 -0.12 -12.52
C VAL A 10 21.99 -0.62 -13.88
N ALA A 11 22.05 -1.93 -14.14
CA ALA A 11 21.52 -2.51 -15.36
C ALA A 11 20.01 -2.26 -15.51
N ALA A 12 19.24 -2.44 -14.43
CA ALA A 12 17.81 -2.15 -14.41
C ALA A 12 17.52 -0.65 -14.62
N LEU A 13 18.32 0.25 -14.05
CA LEU A 13 18.18 1.69 -14.26
C LEU A 13 18.46 2.09 -15.72
N VAL A 14 19.57 1.62 -16.29
CA VAL A 14 19.92 1.88 -17.70
C VAL A 14 18.83 1.34 -18.62
N TYR A 15 18.36 0.12 -18.37
CA TYR A 15 17.29 -0.49 -19.15
C TYR A 15 15.96 0.26 -19.02
N GLY A 16 15.61 0.72 -17.81
CA GLY A 16 14.43 1.54 -17.56
C GLY A 16 14.49 2.88 -18.29
N VAL A 17 15.64 3.56 -18.27
CA VAL A 17 15.85 4.81 -19.03
C VAL A 17 15.72 4.54 -20.53
N TYR A 18 16.32 3.47 -21.04
CA TYR A 18 16.20 3.08 -22.45
C TYR A 18 14.74 2.86 -22.87
N LEU A 19 13.93 2.23 -22.02
CA LEU A 19 12.49 2.06 -22.25
C LEU A 19 11.69 3.36 -22.11
N LEU A 20 12.14 4.30 -21.27
CA LEU A 20 11.45 5.56 -21.01
C LEU A 20 11.66 6.59 -22.12
N VAL A 21 12.85 6.64 -22.72
CA VAL A 21 13.23 7.65 -23.73
C VAL A 21 12.20 7.78 -24.88
N PRO A 22 11.70 6.69 -25.50
CA PRO A 22 10.69 6.82 -26.55
C PRO A 22 9.33 7.37 -26.07
N LEU A 23 9.06 7.34 -24.76
CA LEU A 23 7.83 7.85 -24.14
C LEU A 23 8.05 9.22 -23.47
N ALA A 24 9.25 9.78 -23.54
CA ALA A 24 9.60 10.99 -22.80
C ALA A 24 8.88 12.21 -23.36
N ASP A 25 7.96 12.74 -22.56
CA ASP A 25 7.29 14.01 -22.80
C ASP A 25 7.31 14.89 -21.54
N PHE A 26 6.72 16.09 -21.64
CA PHE A 26 6.64 17.01 -20.51
C PHE A 26 5.86 16.42 -19.32
N THR A 27 4.83 15.61 -19.59
CA THR A 27 3.99 14.97 -18.57
C THR A 27 4.78 13.94 -17.78
N VAL A 28 5.57 13.10 -18.45
CA VAL A 28 6.49 12.14 -17.85
C VAL A 28 7.53 12.87 -17.01
N GLY A 29 8.09 13.97 -17.51
CA GLY A 29 9.02 14.82 -16.76
C GLY A 29 8.40 15.35 -15.45
N ILE A 30 7.16 15.85 -15.50
CA ILE A 30 6.43 16.27 -14.30
C ILE A 30 6.26 15.09 -13.34
N TRP A 31 5.82 13.92 -13.81
CA TRP A 31 5.63 12.76 -12.94
C TRP A 31 6.91 12.31 -12.24
N LEU A 32 8.05 12.37 -12.94
CA LEU A 32 9.36 11.96 -12.41
C LEU A 32 9.86 12.88 -11.29
N VAL A 33 9.42 14.14 -11.27
CA VAL A 33 9.79 15.15 -10.26
C VAL A 33 8.71 15.29 -9.19
N ALA A 34 7.47 15.52 -9.61
CA ALA A 34 6.35 15.75 -8.72
C ALA A 34 6.02 14.50 -7.88
N GLY A 35 6.17 13.29 -8.42
CA GLY A 35 5.93 12.05 -7.69
C GLY A 35 6.80 11.94 -6.42
N PRO A 36 8.14 11.93 -6.55
CA PRO A 36 9.05 11.93 -5.40
C PRO A 36 8.85 13.12 -4.46
N LEU A 37 8.65 14.34 -5.00
CA LEU A 37 8.43 15.52 -4.16
C LEU A 37 7.17 15.41 -3.31
N VAL A 38 6.04 15.01 -3.89
CA VAL A 38 4.79 14.78 -3.15
C VAL A 38 4.96 13.65 -2.16
N HIS A 39 5.65 12.58 -2.53
CA HIS A 39 5.92 11.47 -1.63
C HIS A 39 6.72 11.91 -0.40
N ASP A 40 7.86 12.56 -0.60
CA ASP A 40 8.82 12.85 0.46
C ASP A 40 8.39 14.04 1.33
N LEU A 41 7.77 15.06 0.73
CA LEU A 41 7.38 16.28 1.45
C LEU A 41 5.99 16.18 2.07
N LEU A 42 5.11 15.31 1.57
CA LEU A 42 3.73 15.22 2.05
C LEU A 42 3.39 13.82 2.57
N LEU A 43 3.49 12.78 1.73
CA LEU A 43 3.01 11.45 2.12
C LEU A 43 3.83 10.84 3.26
N ALA A 44 5.16 10.86 3.15
CA ALA A 44 6.06 10.34 4.17
C ALA A 44 5.85 11.00 5.53
N PRO A 45 5.84 12.34 5.69
CA PRO A 45 5.60 12.97 6.99
C PRO A 45 4.17 12.73 7.50
N LEU A 46 3.14 12.74 6.64
CA LEU A 46 1.77 12.45 7.08
C LEU A 46 1.62 11.03 7.61
N ILE A 47 2.18 10.04 6.90
CA ILE A 47 2.15 8.64 7.33
C ILE A 47 2.96 8.45 8.60
N ALA A 48 4.13 9.10 8.72
CA ALA A 48 4.95 9.05 9.93
C ALA A 48 4.21 9.63 11.14
N LEU A 49 3.55 10.78 10.98
CA LEU A 49 2.75 11.41 12.05
C LEU A 49 1.53 10.57 12.42
N ALA A 50 0.83 10.00 11.43
CA ALA A 50 -0.29 9.09 11.69
C ALA A 50 0.18 7.86 12.46
N GLY A 51 1.22 7.18 11.98
CA GLY A 51 1.83 6.04 12.65
C GLY A 51 2.27 6.37 14.07
N TYR A 52 2.90 7.53 14.26
CA TYR A 52 3.28 8.03 15.58
C TYR A 52 2.07 8.24 16.50
N ALA A 53 0.99 8.87 16.01
CA ALA A 53 -0.23 9.04 16.79
C ALA A 53 -0.84 7.68 17.19
N LEU A 54 -0.86 6.72 16.27
CA LEU A 54 -1.32 5.34 16.51
C LEU A 54 -0.49 4.62 17.59
N THR A 55 0.81 4.88 17.70
CA THR A 55 1.65 4.30 18.77
C THR A 55 1.25 4.73 20.18
N ARG A 56 0.50 5.84 20.31
CA ARG A 56 0.01 6.32 21.60
C ARG A 56 -1.23 5.57 22.10
N LEU A 57 -1.85 4.75 21.25
CA LEU A 57 -3.08 4.02 21.59
C LEU A 57 -2.77 2.67 22.27
N PRO A 58 -3.66 2.21 23.17
CA PRO A 58 -3.59 0.84 23.67
C PRO A 58 -3.75 -0.13 22.49
N ASN A 59 -2.98 -1.22 22.49
CA ASN A 59 -2.93 -2.18 21.37
C ASN A 59 -2.50 -1.54 20.03
N ALA A 60 -1.54 -0.61 20.03
CA ALA A 60 -1.05 0.03 18.82
C ALA A 60 -0.59 -0.95 17.71
N LYS A 61 0.03 -2.08 18.06
CA LYS A 61 0.60 -3.04 17.09
C LYS A 61 -0.43 -3.54 16.05
N PRO A 62 -1.58 -4.13 16.42
CA PRO A 62 -2.60 -4.55 15.46
C PRO A 62 -3.16 -3.38 14.64
N LEU A 63 -3.31 -2.19 15.24
CA LEU A 63 -3.79 -1.01 14.52
C LEU A 63 -2.78 -0.53 13.47
N LEU A 64 -1.47 -0.56 13.75
CA LEU A 64 -0.42 -0.22 12.78
C LEU A 64 -0.43 -1.18 11.59
N VAL A 65 -0.63 -2.48 11.83
CA VAL A 65 -0.76 -3.47 10.75
C VAL A 65 -2.01 -3.19 9.90
N GLY A 66 -3.15 -2.94 10.54
CA GLY A 66 -4.39 -2.58 9.82
C GLY A 66 -4.29 -1.31 9.02
N GLY A 67 -3.64 -0.29 9.57
CA GLY A 67 -3.35 0.96 8.89
C GLY A 67 -2.46 0.75 7.67
N ALA A 68 -1.38 -0.02 7.81
CA ALA A 68 -0.49 -0.35 6.70
C ALA A 68 -1.22 -1.13 5.57
N LEU A 69 -1.99 -2.16 5.92
CA LEU A 69 -2.79 -2.92 4.95
C LEU A 69 -3.81 -2.04 4.25
N THR A 70 -4.50 -1.17 4.99
CA THR A 70 -5.45 -0.20 4.43
C THR A 70 -4.75 0.74 3.45
N GLY A 71 -3.58 1.29 3.82
CA GLY A 71 -2.79 2.16 2.96
C GLY A 71 -2.39 1.48 1.65
N VAL A 72 -1.89 0.24 1.72
CA VAL A 72 -1.53 -0.55 0.54
C VAL A 72 -2.76 -0.82 -0.34
N LEU A 73 -3.89 -1.21 0.24
CA LEU A 73 -5.13 -1.46 -0.50
C LEU A 73 -5.63 -0.19 -1.21
N CYS A 74 -5.59 0.96 -0.54
CA CYS A 74 -5.92 2.23 -1.16
C CYS A 74 -4.97 2.57 -2.31
N LEU A 75 -3.66 2.43 -2.13
CA LEU A 75 -2.67 2.68 -3.18
C LEU A 75 -2.89 1.79 -4.42
N LEU A 76 -3.22 0.51 -4.21
CA LEU A 76 -3.57 -0.42 -5.29
C LEU A 76 -4.89 -0.06 -5.97
N ALA A 77 -5.85 0.48 -5.21
CA ALA A 77 -7.14 0.89 -5.74
C ALA A 77 -7.06 2.17 -6.59
N VAL A 78 -6.13 3.10 -6.32
CA VAL A 78 -5.99 4.36 -7.09
C VAL A 78 -5.96 4.13 -8.61
N PRO A 79 -5.03 3.32 -9.17
CA PRO A 79 -5.00 3.12 -10.62
C PRO A 79 -6.23 2.37 -11.14
N LEU A 80 -6.82 1.47 -10.35
CA LEU A 80 -8.01 0.71 -10.73
C LEU A 80 -9.27 1.60 -10.78
N LEU A 81 -9.35 2.59 -9.90
CA LEU A 81 -10.43 3.57 -9.86
C LEU A 81 -10.28 4.66 -10.93
N TRP A 82 -9.04 5.02 -11.26
CA TRP A 82 -8.74 6.07 -12.24
C TRP A 82 -8.80 5.56 -13.68
N ARG A 83 -8.39 4.31 -13.93
CA ARG A 83 -8.30 3.78 -15.30
C ARG A 83 -9.61 3.12 -15.72
N THR A 84 -10.24 3.67 -16.76
CA THR A 84 -11.48 3.16 -17.38
C THR A 84 -11.28 1.88 -18.23
N TYR A 85 -10.49 0.91 -17.73
CA TYR A 85 -10.06 -0.33 -18.41
C TYR A 85 -8.94 -0.15 -19.46
N GLY A 86 -7.86 -0.94 -19.32
CA GLY A 86 -6.77 -1.03 -20.31
C GLY A 86 -6.73 -2.34 -21.08
N THR A 87 -7.63 -3.26 -20.75
CA THR A 87 -7.75 -4.60 -21.34
C THR A 87 -9.24 -4.90 -21.51
N PRO A 88 -9.64 -5.61 -22.58
CA PRO A 88 -11.02 -6.08 -22.75
C PRO A 88 -11.51 -6.78 -21.48
N PRO A 89 -12.79 -6.65 -21.10
CA PRO A 89 -13.36 -7.36 -19.97
C PRO A 89 -13.06 -8.85 -20.08
N SER A 90 -12.39 -9.41 -19.08
CA SER A 90 -12.14 -10.85 -19.02
C SER A 90 -13.48 -11.58 -18.93
N PRO A 91 -13.83 -12.49 -19.87
CA PRO A 91 -15.11 -13.17 -19.82
C PRO A 91 -15.26 -13.95 -18.50
N GLY A 92 -16.24 -13.57 -17.68
CA GLY A 92 -16.51 -14.20 -16.38
C GLY A 92 -15.86 -13.55 -15.16
N LEU A 93 -14.94 -12.61 -15.35
CA LEU A 93 -14.54 -11.69 -14.28
C LEU A 93 -15.55 -10.55 -14.33
N HIS A 94 -16.42 -10.44 -13.33
CA HIS A 94 -17.27 -9.24 -13.21
C HIS A 94 -16.37 -8.03 -13.42
N ASP A 95 -16.83 -7.06 -14.22
CA ASP A 95 -16.33 -5.67 -14.22
C ASP A 95 -16.56 -5.12 -12.81
N GLY A 96 -15.75 -5.62 -11.88
CA GLY A 96 -16.07 -5.74 -10.49
C GLY A 96 -15.87 -4.38 -9.91
N ASN A 97 -16.98 -3.68 -9.67
CA ASN A 97 -17.04 -2.40 -9.02
C ASN A 97 -15.91 -2.29 -7.99
N THR A 98 -14.87 -1.53 -8.34
CA THR A 98 -13.62 -1.50 -7.57
C THR A 98 -13.87 -0.95 -6.18
N TRP A 99 -14.88 -0.08 -6.01
CA TRP A 99 -15.33 0.37 -4.71
C TRP A 99 -15.87 -0.77 -3.84
N LEU A 100 -16.66 -1.68 -4.43
CA LEU A 100 -17.14 -2.87 -3.73
C LEU A 100 -15.98 -3.81 -3.38
N GLY A 101 -15.07 -4.07 -4.32
CA GLY A 101 -13.90 -4.92 -4.08
C GLY A 101 -13.01 -4.37 -2.96
N LEU A 102 -12.71 -3.07 -2.99
CA LEU A 102 -11.96 -2.37 -1.94
C LEU A 102 -12.70 -2.43 -0.60
N GLY A 103 -14.00 -2.11 -0.59
CA GLY A 103 -14.81 -2.09 0.63
C GLY A 103 -14.89 -3.47 1.30
N LEU A 104 -15.12 -4.53 0.53
CA LEU A 104 -15.15 -5.90 1.03
C LEU A 104 -13.78 -6.32 1.58
N THR A 105 -12.70 -5.99 0.88
CA THR A 105 -11.34 -6.36 1.31
C THR A 105 -10.94 -5.61 2.59
N LEU A 106 -11.24 -4.31 2.69
CA LEU A 106 -11.03 -3.52 3.90
C LEU A 106 -11.84 -4.08 5.07
N THR A 107 -13.10 -4.43 4.83
CA THR A 107 -13.96 -5.07 5.85
C THR A 107 -13.33 -6.35 6.36
N ALA A 108 -12.87 -7.24 5.46
CA ALA A 108 -12.21 -8.48 5.83
C ALA A 108 -10.94 -8.26 6.66
N VAL A 109 -10.10 -7.28 6.29
CA VAL A 109 -8.89 -6.91 7.05
C VAL A 109 -9.23 -6.47 8.47
N TRP A 110 -10.17 -5.54 8.63
CA TRP A 110 -10.53 -5.02 9.94
C TRP A 110 -11.26 -6.05 10.81
N LEU A 111 -12.06 -6.94 10.23
CA LEU A 111 -12.63 -8.09 10.93
C LEU A 111 -11.53 -9.03 11.45
N GLY A 112 -10.54 -9.37 10.62
CA GLY A 112 -9.41 -10.22 11.02
C GLY A 112 -8.62 -9.62 12.19
N ILE A 113 -8.38 -8.30 12.15
CA ILE A 113 -7.70 -7.57 13.23
C ILE A 113 -8.54 -7.56 14.50
N GLY A 114 -9.84 -7.29 14.39
CA GLY A 114 -10.77 -7.31 15.52
C GLY A 114 -10.81 -8.68 16.20
N LEU A 115 -10.90 -9.76 15.41
CA LEU A 115 -10.85 -11.12 15.90
C LEU A 115 -9.52 -11.44 16.59
N TYR A 116 -8.39 -11.02 16.02
CA TYR A 116 -7.08 -11.21 16.63
C TYR A 116 -6.97 -10.53 18.01
N VAL A 117 -7.42 -9.28 18.10
CA VAL A 117 -7.41 -8.53 19.37
C VAL A 117 -8.30 -9.20 20.41
N LEU A 118 -9.50 -9.64 20.02
CA LEU A 118 -10.46 -10.31 20.90
C LEU A 118 -9.88 -11.63 21.45
N VAL A 119 -9.35 -12.48 20.58
CA VAL A 119 -8.75 -13.77 20.98
C VAL A 119 -7.55 -13.57 21.89
N ARG A 120 -6.70 -12.57 21.60
CA ARG A 120 -5.52 -12.28 22.42
C ARG A 120 -5.89 -11.77 23.81
N ARG A 121 -6.90 -10.91 23.92
CA ARG A 121 -7.41 -10.43 25.20
C ARG A 121 -7.91 -11.59 26.06
N ASN A 122 -8.74 -12.46 25.49
CA ASN A 122 -9.31 -13.61 26.22
C ASN A 122 -8.24 -14.59 26.74
N ARG A 123 -7.11 -14.73 26.06
CA ARG A 123 -5.99 -15.56 26.53
C ARG A 123 -5.22 -14.94 27.69
N GLY A 124 -4.98 -13.62 27.63
CA GLY A 124 -4.32 -12.91 28.73
C GLY A 124 -5.13 -12.94 30.03
N ASP A 125 -6.46 -12.88 29.92
CA ASP A 125 -7.37 -12.97 31.07
C ASP A 125 -7.33 -14.37 31.74
N GLN A 126 -7.03 -15.44 30.98
CA GLN A 126 -6.93 -16.80 31.52
C GLN A 126 -5.62 -17.08 32.25
N GLU A 127 -4.50 -16.53 31.78
CA GLU A 127 -3.17 -16.68 32.42
C GLU A 127 -3.05 -15.90 33.73
N GLY A 128 -3.83 -14.83 33.94
CA GLY A 128 -3.84 -14.06 35.18
C GLY A 128 -4.73 -14.61 36.30
N ALA A 129 -5.53 -15.65 36.01
CA ALA A 129 -6.47 -16.26 36.95
C ALA A 129 -5.96 -17.59 37.57
N SER A 130 -4.77 -18.05 37.18
CA SER A 130 -4.09 -19.25 37.68
C SER A 130 -2.89 -18.90 38.56
#